data_AF-A0A316S077-F1
#
_entry.id   AF-A0A316S077-F1
#
_cell.length_a   1.000
_cell.length_b   1.000
_cell.length_c   1.000
_cell.angle_alpha   90.00
_cell.angle_beta   90.00
_cell.angle_gamma   90.00
#
_symmetry.space_group_name_H-M   'P 1'
#
loop_
_entity.id
_entity.type
_entity.pdbx_description
1 polymer ?
#
loop_
_entity_poly.entity_id
_entity_poly.type
_entity_poly.pdbx_seq_one_letter_code
_entity_poly.pdbx_strand_id
1 'polypeptide(L)'
;MVIQEEQDAIYGYTVSYHNINEPLRWLTYYGSQTSAQLGLQRIPLIEGIINKSSYNFDMWLQRGDKLVALKKFGLANFSTATDAEIKALIGATGTEGAFWSMEVAKGTGFSGDVIFNIYAPRGTKMMYCEPFSGFGNGRGVIGMELSNSKLLDQRVKCYYDEGQRSRLQRLKNQMGRGISI
;
A
#
# COMPACT_ATOMS: atom_id res chain seq x y z
N MET A 1 -12.15 -22.21 3.78
CA MET A 1 -11.10 -23.00 3.09
C MET A 1 -10.49 -22.13 2.00
N VAL A 2 -9.17 -22.03 2.00
CA VAL A 2 -8.39 -21.35 0.94
C VAL A 2 -8.12 -22.36 -0.16
N ILE A 3 -8.32 -21.99 -1.42
CA ILE A 3 -8.04 -22.85 -2.58
C ILE A 3 -6.71 -22.46 -3.26
N GLN A 4 -6.14 -23.35 -4.06
CA GLN A 4 -4.83 -23.12 -4.69
C GLN A 4 -4.85 -21.89 -5.61
N GLU A 5 -5.93 -21.70 -6.36
CA GLU A 5 -6.10 -20.58 -7.28
C GLU A 5 -6.08 -19.22 -6.55
N GLU A 6 -6.55 -19.18 -5.31
CA GLU A 6 -6.48 -17.99 -4.47
C GLU A 6 -5.04 -17.70 -4.02
N GLN A 7 -4.29 -18.74 -3.67
CA GLN A 7 -2.87 -18.60 -3.31
C GLN A 7 -2.05 -18.13 -4.51
N ASP A 8 -2.29 -18.72 -5.69
CA ASP A 8 -1.62 -18.35 -6.94
C ASP A 8 -1.97 -16.91 -7.37
N ALA A 9 -3.20 -16.46 -7.09
CA ALA A 9 -3.62 -15.10 -7.34
C ALA A 9 -2.90 -14.09 -6.42
N ILE A 10 -2.72 -14.42 -5.14
CA ILE A 10 -1.93 -13.60 -4.19
C ILE A 10 -0.45 -13.58 -4.59
N TYR A 11 0.15 -14.73 -4.91
CA TYR A 11 1.51 -14.80 -5.43
C TYR A 11 1.65 -13.91 -6.67
N GLY A 12 0.74 -14.08 -7.64
CA GLY A 12 0.72 -13.30 -8.86
C GLY A 12 0.57 -11.79 -8.64
N TYR A 13 -0.24 -11.39 -7.66
CA TYR A 13 -0.42 -9.99 -7.27
C TYR A 13 0.86 -9.40 -6.67
N THR A 14 1.49 -10.12 -5.74
CA THR A 14 2.72 -9.65 -5.09
C THR A 14 3.87 -9.52 -6.10
N VAL A 15 3.99 -10.43 -7.07
CA VAL A 15 5.00 -10.33 -8.14
C VAL A 15 4.68 -9.22 -9.16
N SER A 16 3.41 -9.00 -9.48
CA SER A 16 2.96 -8.00 -10.46
C SER A 16 1.58 -7.49 -10.11
N TYR A 17 1.51 -6.28 -9.56
CA TYR A 17 0.27 -5.66 -9.12
C TYR A 17 -0.32 -4.62 -10.09
N HIS A 18 0.47 -4.11 -11.06
CA HIS A 18 0.05 -2.99 -11.91
C HIS A 18 -1.21 -3.30 -12.74
N ASN A 19 -1.25 -4.50 -13.34
CA ASN A 19 -2.39 -5.00 -14.12
C ASN A 19 -3.69 -5.20 -13.31
N ILE A 20 -3.60 -5.11 -11.96
CA ILE A 20 -4.73 -5.23 -11.04
C ILE A 20 -5.05 -3.86 -10.44
N ASN A 21 -4.07 -3.22 -9.81
CA ASN A 21 -4.25 -1.98 -9.05
C ASN A 21 -4.51 -0.76 -9.94
N GLU A 22 -3.90 -0.66 -11.12
CA GLU A 22 -4.10 0.51 -11.99
C GLU A 22 -5.54 0.59 -12.49
N PRO A 23 -6.14 -0.46 -13.08
CA PRO A 23 -7.55 -0.46 -13.46
C PRO A 23 -8.49 -0.18 -12.27
N LEU A 24 -8.23 -0.80 -11.11
CA LEU A 24 -9.00 -0.58 -9.88
C LEU A 24 -8.92 0.87 -9.36
N ARG A 25 -7.83 1.59 -9.67
CA ARG A 25 -7.64 3.02 -9.40
C ARG A 25 -8.13 3.93 -10.52
N TRP A 26 -8.80 3.38 -11.53
CA TRP A 26 -9.22 4.10 -12.75
C TRP A 26 -8.05 4.69 -13.54
N LEU A 27 -6.90 4.01 -13.52
CA LEU A 27 -5.71 4.36 -14.29
C LEU A 27 -5.59 3.43 -15.51
N THR A 28 -5.04 3.97 -16.60
CA THR A 28 -4.70 3.18 -17.78
C THR A 28 -3.53 2.26 -17.48
N TYR A 29 -3.73 0.94 -17.64
CA TYR A 29 -2.65 -0.04 -17.62
C TYR A 29 -1.99 -0.13 -18.99
N TYR A 30 -0.67 0.06 -19.07
CA TYR A 30 0.09 0.10 -20.33
C TYR A 30 0.79 -1.23 -20.70
N GLY A 31 0.52 -2.32 -19.98
CA GLY A 31 1.10 -3.63 -20.29
C GLY A 31 0.34 -4.41 -21.38
N SER A 32 0.71 -5.68 -21.56
CA SER A 32 0.09 -6.53 -22.58
C SER A 32 -1.39 -6.84 -22.29
N GLN A 33 -2.18 -7.09 -23.34
CA GLN A 33 -3.58 -7.52 -23.19
C GLN A 33 -3.70 -8.81 -22.37
N THR A 34 -2.77 -9.75 -22.55
CA THR A 34 -2.72 -10.99 -21.76
C THR A 34 -2.52 -10.70 -20.27
N SER A 35 -1.60 -9.79 -19.93
CA SER A 35 -1.36 -9.37 -18.54
C SER A 35 -2.58 -8.66 -17.94
N ALA A 36 -3.24 -7.80 -18.72
CA ALA A 36 -4.47 -7.14 -18.29
C ALA A 36 -5.59 -8.14 -17.99
N GLN A 37 -5.83 -9.08 -18.90
CA GLN A 37 -6.85 -10.13 -18.73
C GLN A 37 -6.56 -11.01 -17.51
N LEU A 38 -5.29 -11.38 -17.31
CA LEU A 38 -4.86 -12.15 -16.14
C LEU A 38 -5.11 -11.38 -14.83
N GLY A 39 -4.91 -10.06 -14.83
CA GLY A 39 -5.22 -9.20 -13.69
C GLY A 39 -6.70 -9.25 -13.33
N LEU A 40 -7.58 -9.07 -14.32
CA LEU A 40 -9.03 -9.13 -14.14
C LEU A 40 -9.51 -10.47 -13.58
N GLN A 41 -8.93 -11.58 -14.02
CA GLN A 41 -9.26 -12.92 -13.52
C GLN A 41 -8.84 -13.14 -12.05
N ARG A 42 -7.78 -12.46 -11.60
CA ARG A 42 -7.26 -12.58 -10.23
C ARG A 42 -8.04 -11.78 -9.19
N ILE A 43 -8.65 -10.65 -9.57
CA ILE A 43 -9.40 -9.78 -8.65
C ILE A 43 -10.39 -10.56 -7.75
N PRO A 44 -11.34 -11.36 -8.30
CA PRO A 44 -12.30 -12.07 -7.46
C PRO A 44 -11.67 -13.14 -6.56
N LEU A 45 -10.54 -13.73 -6.98
CA LEU A 45 -9.80 -14.70 -6.17
C LEU A 45 -9.10 -14.01 -4.99
N ILE A 46 -8.48 -12.86 -5.22
CA ILE A 46 -7.86 -12.03 -4.18
C ILE A 46 -8.90 -11.52 -3.19
N GLU A 47 -10.05 -11.05 -3.67
CA GLU A 47 -11.17 -10.66 -2.79
C GLU A 47 -11.68 -11.86 -1.98
N GLY A 48 -11.81 -13.03 -2.62
CA GLY A 48 -12.26 -14.26 -1.99
C GLY A 48 -11.41 -14.66 -0.78
N ILE A 49 -10.09 -14.69 -0.95
CA ILE A 49 -9.18 -15.06 0.14
C ILE A 49 -9.10 -14.02 1.24
N ILE A 50 -9.08 -12.73 0.89
CA ILE A 50 -9.07 -11.66 1.91
C ILE A 50 -10.36 -11.67 2.72
N ASN A 51 -11.52 -11.86 2.08
CA ASN A 51 -12.81 -11.84 2.78
C ASN A 51 -13.00 -13.02 3.74
N LYS A 52 -12.28 -14.13 3.53
CA LYS A 52 -12.22 -15.28 4.45
C LYS A 52 -11.35 -15.02 5.68
N SER A 53 -10.55 -13.96 5.68
CA SER A 53 -9.56 -13.68 6.72
C SER A 53 -9.85 -12.38 7.49
N SER A 54 -9.67 -12.42 8.80
CA SER A 54 -9.75 -11.27 9.71
C SER A 54 -9.07 -11.60 11.03
N TYR A 55 -8.59 -10.58 11.73
CA TYR A 55 -7.95 -10.73 13.04
C TYR A 55 -8.90 -10.30 14.17
N ASN A 56 -8.79 -10.94 15.33
CA ASN A 56 -9.62 -10.64 16.51
C ASN A 56 -9.01 -9.56 17.43
N PHE A 57 -7.94 -8.91 17.00
CA PHE A 57 -7.27 -7.80 17.68
C PHE A 57 -7.11 -6.62 16.72
N ASP A 58 -6.96 -5.43 17.31
CA ASP A 58 -6.72 -4.20 16.58
C ASP A 58 -5.24 -4.11 16.18
N MET A 59 -4.97 -3.54 15.00
CA MET A 59 -3.64 -3.55 14.40
C MET A 59 -3.22 -2.18 13.89
N TRP A 60 -1.94 -1.88 14.04
CA TRP A 60 -1.28 -0.80 13.31
C TRP A 60 -0.43 -1.40 12.20
N LEU A 61 -0.66 -0.90 11.00
CA LEU A 61 0.07 -1.27 9.80
C LEU A 61 0.77 -0.05 9.24
N GLN A 62 1.81 -0.27 8.45
CA GLN A 62 2.51 0.81 7.78
C GLN A 62 2.75 0.55 6.30
N ARG A 63 2.83 1.63 5.53
CA ARG A 63 3.21 1.60 4.12
C ARG A 63 3.90 2.90 3.73
N GLY A 64 5.10 2.80 3.16
CA GLY A 64 5.67 3.93 2.44
C GLY A 64 5.11 4.05 1.03
N ASP A 65 4.93 5.28 0.58
CA ASP A 65 4.45 5.59 -0.76
C ASP A 65 4.99 6.94 -1.24
N LYS A 66 4.72 7.27 -2.51
CA LYS A 66 5.04 8.59 -3.08
C LYS A 66 3.96 9.61 -2.73
N LEU A 67 4.28 10.90 -2.83
CA LEU A 67 3.31 11.98 -2.58
C LEU A 67 2.04 11.87 -3.42
N VAL A 68 2.10 11.28 -4.62
CA VAL A 68 0.92 11.03 -5.46
C VAL A 68 -0.14 10.18 -4.77
N ALA A 69 0.23 9.33 -3.80
CA ALA A 69 -0.72 8.55 -3.02
C ALA A 69 -1.65 9.44 -2.17
N LEU A 70 -1.25 10.67 -1.84
CA LEU A 70 -2.08 11.62 -1.11
C LEU A 70 -3.27 12.17 -1.93
N LYS A 71 -3.33 11.88 -3.24
CA LYS A 71 -4.50 12.23 -4.07
C LYS A 71 -5.81 11.69 -3.50
N LYS A 72 -5.75 10.53 -2.82
CA LYS A 72 -6.93 9.91 -2.19
C LYS A 72 -7.52 10.76 -1.06
N PHE A 73 -6.74 11.70 -0.49
CA PHE A 73 -7.17 12.66 0.52
C PHE A 73 -7.46 14.04 -0.05
N GLY A 74 -7.45 14.21 -1.38
CA GLY A 74 -7.76 15.48 -2.05
C GLY A 74 -6.56 16.31 -2.49
N LEU A 75 -5.31 15.82 -2.34
CA LEU A 75 -4.13 16.55 -2.82
C LEU A 75 -4.00 16.45 -4.34
N ALA A 76 -4.15 17.56 -5.05
CA ALA A 76 -4.06 17.60 -6.52
C ALA A 76 -2.64 17.87 -7.04
N ASN A 77 -1.82 18.61 -6.30
CA ASN A 77 -0.52 19.14 -6.71
C ASN A 77 0.67 18.35 -6.13
N PHE A 78 0.64 17.02 -6.17
CA PHE A 78 1.64 16.14 -5.52
C PHE A 78 3.10 16.41 -5.91
N SER A 79 3.39 16.99 -7.09
CA SER A 79 4.76 17.34 -7.52
C SER A 79 5.27 18.66 -6.93
N THR A 80 4.37 19.54 -6.47
CA THR A 80 4.69 20.90 -6.00
C THR A 80 4.12 21.23 -4.63
N ALA A 81 3.44 20.28 -3.99
CA ALA A 81 2.76 20.46 -2.72
C ALA A 81 3.72 20.94 -1.62
N THR A 82 3.31 22.00 -0.95
CA THR A 82 3.98 22.55 0.22
C THR A 82 3.64 21.75 1.48
N ASP A 83 4.41 21.93 2.55
CA ASP A 83 4.10 21.27 3.82
C ASP A 83 2.78 21.73 4.43
N ALA A 84 2.40 23.00 4.18
CA ALA A 84 1.13 23.52 4.66
C ALA A 84 -0.05 22.79 4.00
N GLU A 85 0.02 22.56 2.69
CA GLU A 85 -0.99 21.80 1.94
C GLU A 85 -1.03 20.33 2.38
N ILE A 86 0.12 19.71 2.63
CA ILE A 86 0.18 18.33 3.15
C ILE A 86 -0.41 18.25 4.57
N LYS A 87 -0.06 19.20 5.45
CA LYS A 87 -0.59 19.27 6.82
C LYS A 87 -2.09 19.56 6.86
N ALA A 88 -2.63 20.27 5.87
CA ALA A 88 -4.07 20.48 5.74
C ALA A 88 -4.86 19.18 5.50
N LEU A 89 -4.20 18.09 5.07
CA LEU A 89 -4.82 16.77 4.93
C LEU A 89 -5.00 16.04 6.27
N ILE A 90 -4.49 16.58 7.39
CA ILE A 90 -4.67 15.95 8.70
C ILE A 90 -6.16 15.93 9.04
N GLY A 91 -6.68 14.73 9.27
CA GLY A 91 -8.11 14.50 9.53
C GLY A 91 -8.95 14.29 8.26
N ALA A 92 -8.37 14.46 7.07
CA ALA A 92 -9.02 14.09 5.83
C ALA A 92 -9.19 12.57 5.74
N THR A 93 -10.26 12.15 5.08
CA THR A 93 -10.55 10.75 4.77
C THR A 93 -10.39 10.51 3.27
N GLY A 94 -9.95 9.31 2.92
CA GLY A 94 -9.73 8.95 1.53
C GLY A 94 -9.97 7.47 1.30
N THR A 95 -10.27 7.12 0.05
CA THR A 95 -10.54 5.73 -0.35
C THR A 95 -9.41 5.23 -1.25
N GLU A 96 -8.88 4.06 -0.95
CA GLU A 96 -8.04 3.30 -1.89
C GLU A 96 -8.97 2.35 -2.65
N GLY A 97 -9.04 2.51 -3.99
CA GLY A 97 -9.91 1.72 -4.84
C GLY A 97 -9.31 0.38 -5.27
N ALA A 98 -8.08 0.10 -4.87
CA ALA A 98 -7.35 -1.14 -5.16
C ALA A 98 -6.98 -1.89 -3.87
N PHE A 99 -6.38 -3.07 -4.02
CA PHE A 99 -5.77 -3.77 -2.87
C PHE A 99 -4.58 -2.98 -2.33
N TRP A 100 -4.34 -3.10 -1.04
CA TRP A 100 -3.33 -2.30 -0.34
C TRP A 100 -2.36 -3.17 0.44
N SER A 101 -1.20 -3.45 -0.15
CA SER A 101 -0.08 -4.11 0.53
C SER A 101 0.47 -3.23 1.64
N MET A 102 0.56 -3.73 2.86
CA MET A 102 1.12 -3.02 4.03
C MET A 102 2.00 -3.94 4.86
N GLU A 103 2.70 -3.37 5.83
CA GLU A 103 3.57 -4.10 6.75
C GLU A 103 3.15 -3.99 8.19
N VAL A 104 3.43 -5.04 8.97
CA VAL A 104 3.10 -5.07 10.42
C VAL A 104 4.22 -4.51 11.30
N ALA A 105 5.46 -4.42 10.81
CA ALA A 105 6.60 -3.99 11.61
C ALA A 105 7.04 -2.59 11.20
N LYS A 106 7.29 -1.70 12.18
CA LYS A 106 7.77 -0.34 11.91
C LYS A 106 9.14 -0.37 11.24
N GLY A 107 9.30 0.41 10.17
CA GLY A 107 10.56 0.51 9.42
C GLY A 107 10.78 -0.61 8.39
N THR A 108 9.83 -1.52 8.17
CA THR A 108 9.86 -2.52 7.09
C THR A 108 9.03 -2.10 5.87
N GLY A 109 9.19 -2.83 4.76
CA GLY A 109 8.49 -2.63 3.48
C GLY A 109 8.90 -1.38 2.69
N PHE A 110 7.96 -0.89 1.87
CA PHE A 110 8.23 0.17 0.92
C PHE A 110 8.67 1.47 1.61
N SER A 111 9.76 2.06 1.12
CA SER A 111 10.18 3.42 1.45
C SER A 111 9.52 4.43 0.53
N GLY A 112 9.33 5.67 0.98
CA GLY A 112 8.69 6.69 0.17
C GLY A 112 8.86 8.11 0.73
N ASP A 113 8.19 9.05 0.08
CA ASP A 113 8.13 10.44 0.54
C ASP A 113 7.17 10.58 1.73
N VAL A 114 6.19 9.66 1.84
CA VAL A 114 5.22 9.58 2.92
C VAL A 114 5.18 8.17 3.48
N ILE A 115 4.94 8.06 4.78
CA ILE A 115 4.65 6.79 5.47
C ILE A 115 3.23 6.87 6.02
N PHE A 116 2.36 5.99 5.56
CA PHE A 116 1.04 5.80 6.13
C PHE A 116 1.16 4.93 7.38
N ASN A 117 0.57 5.37 8.49
CA ASN A 117 0.29 4.53 9.65
C ASN A 117 -1.22 4.27 9.67
N ILE A 118 -1.61 3.03 9.39
CA ILE A 118 -2.98 2.63 9.13
C ILE A 118 -3.47 1.84 10.33
N TYR A 119 -4.52 2.34 10.97
CA TYR A 119 -5.21 1.61 12.02
C TYR A 119 -6.25 0.69 11.40
N ALA A 120 -6.13 -0.61 11.65
CA ALA A 120 -7.06 -1.64 11.25
C ALA A 120 -7.76 -2.20 12.51
N PRO A 121 -9.02 -1.85 12.76
CA PRO A 121 -9.78 -2.43 13.86
C PRO A 121 -9.93 -3.95 13.71
N ARG A 122 -10.12 -4.65 14.83
CA ARG A 122 -10.49 -6.07 14.84
C ARG A 122 -11.67 -6.33 13.91
N GLY A 123 -11.64 -7.47 13.23
CA GLY A 123 -12.65 -7.85 12.24
C GLY A 123 -12.44 -7.23 10.85
N THR A 124 -11.47 -6.32 10.67
CA THR A 124 -11.07 -5.84 9.33
C THR A 124 -10.69 -7.03 8.45
N LYS A 125 -11.17 -7.00 7.19
CA LYS A 125 -10.85 -8.03 6.19
C LYS A 125 -9.43 -7.81 5.65
N MET A 126 -8.54 -8.68 6.06
CA MET A 126 -7.13 -8.65 5.70
C MET A 126 -6.51 -10.03 5.88
N MET A 127 -5.42 -10.27 5.18
CA MET A 127 -4.66 -11.51 5.31
C MET A 127 -3.16 -11.23 5.46
N TYR A 128 -2.47 -12.14 6.14
CA TYR A 128 -1.02 -12.24 6.10
C TYR A 128 -0.63 -13.10 4.90
N CYS A 129 0.30 -12.62 4.07
CA CYS A 129 0.55 -13.20 2.75
C CYS A 129 1.66 -14.26 2.69
N GLU A 130 2.40 -14.53 3.76
CA GLU A 130 3.33 -15.67 3.78
C GLU A 130 2.58 -16.98 4.01
N PRO A 131 2.97 -18.10 3.36
CA PRO A 131 4.14 -18.28 2.49
C PRO A 131 3.87 -18.02 0.99
N PHE A 132 2.71 -17.47 0.62
CA PHE A 132 2.26 -17.36 -0.77
C PHE A 132 2.77 -16.09 -1.48
N SER A 133 3.45 -15.21 -0.77
CA SER A 133 4.04 -13.99 -1.33
C SER A 133 5.20 -14.31 -2.27
N GLY A 134 5.27 -13.61 -3.40
CA GLY A 134 6.42 -13.62 -4.31
C GLY A 134 7.71 -13.06 -3.72
N PHE A 135 7.63 -12.45 -2.53
CA PHE A 135 8.79 -11.95 -1.78
C PHE A 135 9.16 -12.84 -0.58
N GLY A 136 8.48 -13.97 -0.40
CA GLY A 136 8.69 -14.89 0.71
C GLY A 136 9.96 -15.72 0.56
N ASN A 137 10.99 -15.39 1.35
CA ASN A 137 12.18 -16.21 1.62
C ASN A 137 12.35 -16.46 3.14
N GLY A 138 11.26 -16.42 3.92
CA GLY A 138 11.33 -16.51 5.38
C GLY A 138 12.00 -15.32 6.07
N ARG A 139 12.15 -14.18 5.38
CA ARG A 139 12.86 -12.96 5.88
C ARG A 139 11.95 -11.90 6.49
N GLY A 140 10.63 -12.14 6.59
CA GLY A 140 9.73 -11.26 7.34
C GLY A 140 9.57 -9.85 6.76
N VAL A 141 9.51 -9.71 5.44
CA VAL A 141 8.92 -8.52 4.81
C VAL A 141 7.44 -8.84 4.61
N ILE A 142 6.64 -8.29 5.51
CA ILE A 142 5.33 -8.80 5.90
C ILE A 142 4.30 -8.07 5.06
N GLY A 143 3.73 -8.70 4.04
CA GLY A 143 2.61 -8.14 3.30
C GLY A 143 1.28 -8.47 3.98
N MET A 144 0.51 -7.45 4.36
CA MET A 144 -0.93 -7.57 4.57
C MET A 144 -1.69 -6.94 3.40
N GLU A 145 -2.68 -7.65 2.88
CA GLU A 145 -3.57 -7.14 1.83
C GLU A 145 -4.96 -6.84 2.39
N LEU A 146 -5.48 -5.64 2.15
CA LEU A 146 -6.87 -5.24 2.43
C LEU A 146 -7.75 -5.46 1.20
N SER A 147 -9.01 -5.85 1.40
CA SER A 147 -9.98 -6.01 0.30
C SER A 147 -10.42 -4.66 -0.24
N ASN A 148 -10.80 -4.63 -1.52
CA ASN A 148 -11.39 -3.48 -2.22
C ASN A 148 -12.83 -3.13 -1.74
N SER A 149 -13.23 -3.58 -0.56
CA SER A 149 -14.59 -3.35 -0.09
C SER A 149 -14.79 -1.90 0.34
N LYS A 150 -15.95 -1.32 0.00
CA LYS A 150 -16.48 -0.01 0.45
C LYS A 150 -16.60 0.13 1.99
N LEU A 151 -16.05 -0.80 2.76
CA LEU A 151 -16.09 -0.89 4.22
C LEU A 151 -14.76 -0.45 4.85
N LEU A 152 -14.15 0.57 4.27
CA LEU A 152 -13.11 1.32 4.94
C LEU A 152 -13.70 2.66 5.38
N ASP A 153 -14.47 2.66 6.48
CA ASP A 153 -14.43 3.77 7.44
C ASP A 153 -13.06 3.76 8.17
N GLN A 154 -11.99 3.54 7.40
CA GLN A 154 -10.64 3.57 7.91
C GLN A 154 -10.24 5.02 7.87
N ARG A 155 -10.31 5.63 9.05
CA ARG A 155 -9.62 6.86 9.39
C ARG A 155 -8.12 6.62 9.18
N VAL A 156 -7.68 6.65 7.93
CA VAL A 156 -6.26 6.73 7.58
C VAL A 156 -5.82 8.10 8.07
N LYS A 157 -5.35 8.14 9.31
CA LYS A 157 -4.66 9.32 9.81
C LYS A 157 -3.30 9.32 9.13
N CYS A 158 -3.17 10.16 8.11
CA CYS A 158 -1.86 10.55 7.61
C CYS A 158 -1.12 11.26 8.74
N TYR A 159 -0.34 10.52 9.52
CA TYR A 159 0.64 11.11 10.42
C TYR A 159 1.82 11.55 9.58
N TYR A 160 1.90 12.85 9.30
CA TYR A 160 3.12 13.46 8.78
C TYR A 160 4.18 13.42 9.90
N ASP A 161 5.13 12.50 9.82
CA ASP A 161 6.27 12.44 10.72
C ASP A 161 7.35 13.44 10.25
N GLU A 162 7.44 14.60 10.91
CA GLU A 162 8.48 15.62 10.69
C GLU A 162 9.92 15.05 10.78
N GLY A 163 10.10 13.93 11.49
CA GLY A 163 11.37 13.21 11.60
C GLY A 163 11.82 12.56 10.28
N GLN A 164 10.89 12.11 9.43
CA GLN A 164 11.22 11.47 8.15
C GLN A 164 11.71 12.47 7.11
N ARG A 165 11.14 13.68 7.08
CA ARG A 165 11.63 14.75 6.20
C ARG A 165 12.99 15.28 6.62
N SER A 166 13.27 15.36 7.92
CA SER A 166 14.60 15.70 8.44
C SER A 166 15.67 14.70 7.97
N ARG A 167 15.30 13.42 7.85
CA ARG A 167 16.16 12.34 7.36
C ARG A 167 16.35 12.38 5.84
N LEU A 168 15.28 12.67 5.08
CA LEU A 168 15.33 12.87 3.63
C LEU A 168 16.06 14.16 3.23
N GLN A 169 15.90 15.25 3.98
CA GLN A 169 16.63 16.50 3.79
C GLN A 169 18.12 16.33 4.14
N ARG A 170 18.44 15.57 5.20
CA ARG A 170 19.83 15.17 5.50
C ARG A 170 20.44 14.33 4.38
N LEU A 171 19.71 13.34 3.84
CA LEU A 171 20.18 12.51 2.73
C LEU A 171 20.34 13.32 1.43
N LYS A 172 19.41 14.23 1.11
CA LYS A 172 19.54 15.15 -0.03
C LYS A 172 20.72 16.12 0.14
N ASN A 173 20.97 16.61 1.35
CA ASN A 173 22.12 17.46 1.66
C ASN A 173 23.46 16.69 1.64
N GLN A 174 23.45 15.38 1.94
CA GLN A 174 24.60 14.49 1.80
C GLN A 174 24.88 14.12 0.34
N MET A 175 23.84 13.95 -0.49
CA MET A 175 24.00 13.69 -1.93
C MET A 175 24.28 14.96 -2.75
N GLY A 176 23.89 16.14 -2.26
CA GLY A 176 24.17 17.46 -2.89
C GLY A 176 25.55 18.04 -2.55
N ARG A 177 26.26 17.47 -1.56
CA ARG A 177 27.68 17.73 -1.31
C ARG A 177 28.44 16.60 -1.96
N GLY A 178 28.88 16.83 -3.19
CA GLY A 178 29.66 15.87 -3.97
C GLY A 178 30.70 15.18 -3.09
N ILE A 179 30.62 13.85 -3.02
CA ILE A 179 31.75 13.03 -2.63
C ILE A 179 32.79 13.25 -3.72
N SER A 180 33.74 14.16 -3.48
CA SER A 180 35.06 13.96 -4.06
C SER A 180 35.61 12.70 -3.39
N ILE A 181 36.04 11.78 -4.23
CA ILE A 181 36.99 10.72 -3.88
C ILE A 181 38.17 11.32 -3.11
#